data_AF-A0A1I5AAK6-F1
#
_entry.id   AF-A0A1I5AAK6-F1
#
_cell.length_a   1.000
_cell.length_b   1.000
_cell.length_c   1.000
_cell.angle_alpha   90.00
_cell.angle_beta   90.00
_cell.angle_gamma   90.00
#
_symmetry.space_group_name_H-M   'P 1'
#
loop_
_entity.id
_entity.type
_entity.pdbx_description
1 polymer ?
#
loop_
_entity_poly.entity_id
_entity_poly.type
_entity_poly.pdbx_seq_one_letter_code
_entity_poly.pdbx_strand_id
1 'polypeptide(L)'
;MTNDGHKLYFYIDGQRFLHKKNYKIDTCSNTFLKKIKLSKPSSLQQETYEYYKSKKKEQEKKMNNGTLLLFPVTGFHNYVKVYVLKKVNTGKLLKYEVDWNDSVF
;
A
#
# COMPACT_ATOMS: atom_id res chain seq x y z
N MET A 1 -4.97 9.38 16.80
CA MET A 1 -4.01 10.20 16.04
C MET A 1 -3.03 10.75 17.04
N THR A 2 -1.79 10.27 17.05
CA THR A 2 -0.74 10.77 17.95
C THR A 2 0.22 11.58 17.10
N ASN A 3 0.37 12.86 17.43
CA ASN A 3 1.11 13.84 16.61
C ASN A 3 2.46 14.09 17.27
N ASP A 4 3.50 13.46 16.74
CA ASP A 4 4.87 13.63 17.22
C ASP A 4 5.62 14.45 16.15
N GLY A 5 5.35 15.76 16.14
CA GLY A 5 5.97 16.87 15.38
C GLY A 5 6.07 16.77 13.84
N HIS A 6 6.41 15.62 13.29
CA HIS A 6 6.78 15.37 11.89
C HIS A 6 6.32 13.99 11.36
N LYS A 7 5.64 13.20 12.20
CA LYS A 7 5.14 11.86 11.86
C LYS A 7 3.68 11.73 12.24
N LEU A 8 2.88 11.22 11.31
CA LEU A 8 1.47 10.92 11.52
C LEU A 8 1.26 9.41 11.41
N TYR A 9 0.76 8.80 12.48
CA TYR A 9 0.48 7.37 12.52
C TYR A 9 -1.01 7.09 12.36
N PHE A 10 -1.33 6.18 11.44
CA PHE A 10 -2.65 5.58 11.29
C PHE A 10 -2.62 4.14 11.79
N TYR A 11 -3.58 3.80 12.64
CA TYR A 11 -3.78 2.44 13.14
C TYR A 11 -5.11 1.95 12.57
N ILE A 12 -5.07 0.97 11.67
CA ILE A 12 -6.25 0.48 10.95
C ILE A 12 -6.16 -1.04 10.92
N ASP A 13 -7.17 -1.71 11.49
CA ASP A 13 -7.29 -3.17 11.56
C ASP A 13 -6.00 -3.88 12.02
N GLY A 14 -5.40 -3.39 13.11
CA GLY A 14 -4.18 -3.96 13.69
C GLY A 14 -2.88 -3.62 12.96
N GLN A 15 -2.95 -2.95 11.81
CA GLN A 15 -1.76 -2.49 11.08
C GLN A 15 -1.44 -1.03 11.34
N ARG A 16 -0.16 -0.68 11.23
CA ARG A 16 0.35 0.68 11.38
C ARG A 16 0.85 1.23 10.06
N PHE A 17 0.35 2.41 9.72
CA PHE A 17 0.78 3.17 8.56
C PHE A 17 1.39 4.50 9.03
N LEU A 18 2.57 4.83 8.51
CA LEU A 18 3.30 6.04 8.87
C LEU A 18 3.30 7.01 7.71
N HIS A 19 2.71 8.18 7.91
CA HIS A 19 2.88 9.33 7.03
C HIS A 19 4.02 10.21 7.56
N LYS A 20 5.00 10.50 6.69
CA LYS A 20 6.16 11.35 6.98
C LYS A 20 5.96 12.74 6.36
N LYS A 21 6.65 13.76 6.90
CA LYS A 21 6.56 15.15 6.43
C LYS A 21 6.79 15.36 4.92
N ASN A 22 7.62 14.53 4.29
CA ASN A 22 7.93 14.58 2.86
C ASN A 22 6.90 13.87 1.98
N TYR A 23 5.89 13.22 2.57
CA TYR A 23 4.90 12.45 1.81
C TYR A 23 3.75 13.36 1.37
N LYS A 24 3.20 13.05 0.19
CA LYS A 24 2.16 13.90 -0.40
C LYS A 24 0.83 13.68 0.32
N ILE A 25 0.22 14.78 0.74
CA ILE A 25 -1.19 14.85 1.08
C ILE A 25 -1.88 15.55 -0.08
N ASP A 26 -2.94 14.96 -0.61
CA ASP A 26 -3.64 15.51 -1.75
C ASP A 26 -5.12 15.15 -1.66
N THR A 27 -5.95 15.80 -2.46
CA THR A 27 -7.39 15.55 -2.50
C THR A 27 -7.74 14.71 -3.72
N CYS A 28 -8.76 13.87 -3.60
CA CYS A 28 -9.36 13.22 -4.75
C CYS A 28 -10.88 13.18 -4.64
N SER A 29 -11.53 13.14 -5.79
CA SER A 29 -12.96 12.89 -5.87
C SER A 29 -13.25 11.42 -5.56
N ASN A 30 -14.46 11.12 -5.07
CA ASN A 30 -14.90 9.73 -4.87
C ASN A 30 -14.83 8.88 -6.15
N THR A 31 -14.87 9.49 -7.34
CA THR A 31 -14.72 8.77 -8.60
C THR A 31 -13.34 8.14 -8.77
N PHE A 32 -12.31 8.63 -8.09
CA PHE A 32 -10.98 8.01 -8.05
C PHE A 32 -11.01 6.61 -7.42
N LEU A 33 -11.90 6.37 -6.45
CA LEU A 33 -12.06 5.06 -5.81
C LEU A 33 -12.37 3.94 -6.82
N LYS A 34 -13.04 4.27 -7.94
CA LYS A 34 -13.36 3.29 -8.99
C LYS A 34 -12.13 2.85 -9.81
N LYS A 35 -11.01 3.58 -9.71
CA LYS A 35 -9.77 3.32 -10.47
C LYS A 35 -8.70 2.60 -9.65
N ILE A 36 -8.93 2.39 -8.36
CA ILE A 36 -7.98 1.76 -7.46
C ILE A 36 -8.60 0.51 -6.84
N LYS A 37 -7.75 -0.45 -6.49
CA LYS A 37 -8.19 -1.57 -5.65
C LYS A 37 -8.34 -1.09 -4.22
N LEU A 38 -9.52 -1.29 -3.64
CA LEU A 38 -9.74 -1.13 -2.21
C LEU A 38 -9.60 -2.49 -1.55
N SER A 39 -8.69 -2.57 -0.60
CA SER A 39 -8.41 -3.80 0.13
C SER A 39 -8.51 -3.52 1.62
N LYS A 40 -8.93 -4.52 2.39
CA LYS A 40 -8.85 -4.46 3.85
C LYS A 40 -7.37 -4.50 4.26
N PRO A 41 -6.93 -3.72 5.25
CA PRO A 41 -5.55 -3.74 5.72
C PRO A 41 -5.06 -5.17 6.02
N SER A 42 -5.87 -5.95 6.74
CA SER A 42 -5.58 -7.35 7.09
C SER A 42 -5.27 -8.27 5.89
N SER A 43 -5.74 -7.91 4.70
CA SER A 43 -5.54 -8.70 3.47
C SER A 43 -4.40 -8.16 2.59
N LEU A 44 -3.86 -6.97 2.89
CA LEU A 44 -2.84 -6.32 2.05
C LEU A 44 -1.61 -7.20 1.82
N GLN A 45 -1.17 -7.96 2.83
CA GLN A 45 0.04 -8.78 2.76
C GLN A 45 -0.14 -9.95 1.81
N GLN A 46 -1.21 -10.72 2.01
CA GLN A 46 -1.53 -11.85 1.15
C GLN A 46 -1.82 -11.39 -0.29
N GLU A 47 -2.58 -10.30 -0.46
CA GLU A 47 -2.89 -9.78 -1.81
C GLU A 47 -1.65 -9.28 -2.54
N THR A 48 -0.74 -8.58 -1.84
CA THR A 48 0.52 -8.12 -2.41
C THR A 48 1.41 -9.29 -2.80
N TYR A 49 1.50 -10.31 -1.94
CA TYR A 49 2.24 -11.53 -2.22
C TYR A 49 1.71 -12.25 -3.48
N GLU A 50 0.39 -12.47 -3.58
CA GLU A 50 -0.21 -13.14 -4.73
C GLU A 50 -0.06 -12.32 -6.02
N TYR A 51 -0.18 -10.98 -5.94
CA TYR A 51 0.06 -10.10 -7.08
C TYR A 51 1.48 -10.29 -7.64
N TYR A 52 2.48 -10.24 -6.78
CA TYR A 52 3.86 -10.38 -7.22
C TYR A 52 4.20 -11.79 -7.70
N LYS A 53 3.67 -12.83 -7.04
CA LYS A 53 3.82 -14.22 -7.48
C LYS A 53 3.26 -14.40 -8.89
N SER A 54 2.12 -13.77 -9.19
CA SER A 54 1.56 -13.75 -10.54
C SER A 54 2.47 -13.02 -11.53
N LYS A 55 2.96 -11.82 -11.18
CA LYS A 55 3.85 -11.04 -12.04
C LYS A 55 5.19 -11.71 -12.32
N LYS A 56 5.75 -12.40 -11.33
CA LYS A 56 6.93 -13.25 -11.51
C LYS A 56 6.68 -14.32 -12.56
N LYS A 57 5.59 -15.08 -12.44
CA LYS A 57 5.23 -16.12 -13.42
C LYS A 57 5.03 -15.55 -14.83
N GLU A 58 4.40 -14.38 -14.94
CA GLU A 58 4.25 -13.70 -16.24
C GLU A 58 5.61 -13.34 -16.85
N GLN A 59 6.55 -12.85 -16.04
CA GLN A 59 7.86 -12.43 -16.51
C GLN A 59 8.76 -13.62 -16.89
N GLU A 60 8.75 -14.70 -16.08
CA GLU A 60 9.49 -15.93 -16.38
C GLU A 60 9.02 -16.55 -17.70
N LYS A 61 7.70 -16.56 -17.95
CA LYS A 61 7.14 -17.00 -19.25
C LYS A 61 7.64 -16.16 -20.42
N LYS A 62 7.76 -14.84 -20.25
CA LYS A 62 8.26 -13.93 -21.29
C LYS A 62 9.74 -14.11 -21.59
N MET A 63 10.56 -14.41 -20.58
CA MET A 63 12.00 -14.62 -20.75
C MET A 63 12.32 -15.88 -21.56
N ASN A 64 11.44 -16.89 -21.54
CA ASN A 64 11.46 -18.10 -22.37
C ASN A 64 12.82 -18.84 -22.42
N ASN A 65 13.60 -18.74 -21.33
CA ASN A 65 14.96 -19.30 -21.25
C ASN A 65 15.15 -20.16 -19.99
N GLY A 66 14.06 -20.56 -19.31
CA GLY A 66 14.10 -21.36 -18.09
C GLY A 66 14.65 -20.65 -16.85
N THR A 67 14.95 -19.34 -16.93
CA THR A 67 15.46 -18.57 -15.79
C THR A 67 14.36 -18.35 -14.76
N LEU A 68 14.64 -18.73 -13.51
CA LEU A 68 13.76 -18.44 -12.37
C LEU A 68 14.15 -17.10 -11.74
N LEU A 69 13.17 -16.21 -11.58
CA LEU A 69 13.39 -14.93 -10.92
C LEU A 69 13.38 -15.13 -9.40
N LEU A 70 14.41 -14.64 -8.72
CA LEU A 70 14.39 -14.56 -7.27
C LEU A 70 13.33 -13.55 -6.84
N PHE A 71 12.46 -13.98 -5.93
CA PHE A 71 11.44 -13.12 -5.35
C PHE A 71 11.80 -12.89 -3.88
N PRO A 72 11.79 -11.64 -3.39
CA PRO A 72 12.09 -11.40 -1.98
C PRO A 72 11.08 -12.13 -1.12
N VAL A 73 11.58 -12.91 -0.15
CA VAL A 73 10.75 -13.69 0.80
C VAL A 73 10.09 -12.78 1.83
N THR A 74 10.60 -11.56 2.01
CA THR A 74 10.16 -10.57 3.00
C THR A 74 10.29 -9.15 2.45
N GLY A 75 9.57 -8.18 3.03
CA GLY A 75 9.76 -6.76 2.70
C GLY A 75 8.96 -6.26 1.49
N PHE A 76 7.95 -7.02 1.04
CA PHE A 76 7.12 -6.66 -0.12
C PHE A 76 6.41 -5.31 0.02
N HIS A 77 6.13 -4.90 1.26
CA HIS A 77 5.52 -3.61 1.59
C HIS A 77 6.29 -2.41 1.01
N ASN A 78 7.61 -2.53 0.80
CA ASN A 78 8.44 -1.47 0.22
C ASN A 78 8.22 -1.27 -1.28
N TYR A 79 7.63 -2.24 -1.97
CA TYR A 79 7.44 -2.18 -3.42
C TYR A 79 6.02 -1.75 -3.83
N VAL A 80 5.13 -1.55 -2.85
CA VAL A 80 3.76 -1.09 -3.07
C VAL A 80 3.55 0.32 -2.53
N LYS A 81 2.86 1.14 -3.31
CA LYS A 81 2.47 2.47 -2.88
C LYS A 81 1.11 2.41 -2.19
N VAL A 82 1.09 2.62 -0.87
CA VAL A 82 -0.13 2.56 -0.05
C VAL A 82 -0.66 3.96 0.22
N TYR A 83 -1.98 4.10 0.17
CA TYR A 83 -2.66 5.35 0.50
C TYR A 83 -3.74 5.10 1.55
N VAL A 84 -3.73 5.89 2.62
CA VAL A 84 -4.86 5.98 3.55
C VAL A 84 -5.81 7.06 3.05
N LEU A 85 -7.09 6.71 2.94
CA LEU A 85 -8.13 7.60 2.44
C LEU A 85 -9.02 8.04 3.60
N LYS A 86 -9.10 9.36 3.83
CA LYS A 86 -10.00 9.96 4.82
C LYS A 86 -11.08 10.74 4.10
N LYS A 87 -12.35 10.43 4.38
CA LYS A 87 -13.47 11.23 3.90
C LYS A 87 -13.47 12.58 4.62
N VAL A 88 -13.55 13.68 3.86
CA VAL A 88 -13.64 15.03 4.42
C VAL A 88 -15.07 15.52 4.33
N ASN A 89 -15.63 15.56 3.12
CA ASN A 89 -17.00 15.98 2.83
C ASN A 89 -17.64 15.02 1.81
N THR A 90 -18.91 15.26 1.46
CA THR A 90 -19.58 14.56 0.37
C THR A 90 -18.81 14.74 -0.94
N GLY A 91 -18.34 13.63 -1.52
CA GLY A 91 -17.63 13.63 -2.81
C GLY A 91 -16.12 13.90 -2.75
N LYS A 92 -15.55 14.29 -1.61
CA LYS A 92 -14.12 14.61 -1.46
C LYS A 92 -13.43 13.74 -0.41
N LEU A 93 -12.26 13.22 -0.80
CA LEU A 93 -11.38 12.42 0.04
C LEU A 93 -10.01 13.11 0.14
N LEU A 94 -9.37 12.98 1.29
CA LEU A 94 -7.94 13.21 1.45
C LEU A 94 -7.21 11.88 1.30
N LYS A 95 -6.16 11.87 0.48
CA LYS A 95 -5.24 10.75 0.33
C LYS A 95 -3.93 11.08 1.03
N TYR A 96 -3.52 10.21 1.94
CA TYR A 96 -2.25 10.26 2.61
C TYR A 96 -1.39 9.15 2.03
N GLU A 97 -0.31 9.51 1.35
CA GLU A 97 0.76 8.56 1.07
C GLU A 97 1.39 8.12 2.40
N VAL A 98 1.59 6.83 2.58
CA VAL A 98 2.06 6.24 3.83
C VAL A 98 3.10 5.14 3.57
N ASP A 99 4.03 5.00 4.50
CA ASP A 99 4.80 3.78 4.65
C ASP A 99 3.95 2.76 5.38
N TRP A 100 3.84 1.57 4.79
CA TRP A 100 3.23 0.45 5.45
C TRP A 100 4.27 -0.27 6.28
N ASN A 101 4.15 -0.11 7.60
CA ASN A 101 5.06 -0.74 8.53
C ASN A 101 4.32 -1.93 9.15
N ASP A 102 4.57 -3.12 8.58
CA ASP A 102 3.92 -4.38 8.97
C ASP A 102 4.30 -4.85 10.40
N SER A 103 5.16 -4.11 11.10
CA SER A 103 5.51 -4.38 12.48
C SER A 103 4.58 -3.62 13.43
N VAL A 104 3.58 -4.35 13.93
CA VAL A 104 2.89 -4.08 15.20
C VAL A 104 2.67 -5.43 15.90
N PHE A 105 3.62 -5.75 16.79
CA PHE A 105 3.65 -6.82 17.79
C PHE A 105 3.59 -8.28 17.32
#